data_AF-A0A830BS09-F1
#
_entry.id   AF-A0A830BS09-F1
#
_cell.length_a   1.000
_cell.length_b   1.000
_cell.length_c   1.000
_cell.angle_alpha   90.00
_cell.angle_beta   90.00
_cell.angle_gamma   90.00
#
_symmetry.space_group_name_H-M   'P 1'
#
loop_
_entity.id
_entity.type
_entity.pdbx_description
1 polymer ?
#
loop_
_entity_poly.entity_id
_entity_poly.type
_entity_poly.pdbx_seq_one_letter_code
_entity_poly.pdbx_strand_id
1 'polypeptide(L)'
;MEEETARIFIYTPLVHFKDVKSFGDFKIQVDNDGLILDSEIPKHLRKKYYELCISQNKFLHENLKKGLHRKLATGVILETINIADAIRAAKPSTALSDLESYDATLKAFEDLGMAVGFLRARIDKLLSFPRESISVIESKRNELDAAEDEMRYLKAKLKCFKMLMIEKLIGEICGLEVKYEEHSAVFKNVAGAPW
;
A
#
# COMPACT_ATOMS: atom_id res chain seq x y z
N MET A 1 -4.64 66.51 23.90
CA MET A 1 -5.14 65.75 22.74
C MET A 1 -4.25 64.52 22.63
N GLU A 2 -4.68 63.41 23.18
CA GLU A 2 -4.14 62.08 22.90
C GLU A 2 -5.32 61.14 23.07
N GLU A 3 -5.83 60.64 21.94
CA GLU A 3 -6.97 59.74 21.84
C GLU A 3 -6.50 58.33 22.16
N GLU A 4 -6.86 57.84 23.34
CA GLU A 4 -6.68 56.46 23.74
C GLU A 4 -7.76 55.60 23.04
N THR A 5 -7.42 55.05 21.88
CA THR A 5 -8.26 54.05 21.21
C THR A 5 -8.31 52.76 22.03
N ALA A 6 -9.34 52.65 22.87
CA ALA A 6 -9.73 51.42 23.52
C ALA A 6 -10.07 50.35 22.47
N ARG A 7 -9.23 49.31 22.37
CA ARG A 7 -9.53 48.11 21.60
C ARG A 7 -10.60 47.32 22.35
N ILE A 8 -11.84 47.39 21.88
CA ILE A 8 -12.94 46.55 22.34
C ILE A 8 -12.62 45.10 21.95
N PHE A 9 -12.16 44.29 22.90
CA PHE A 9 -12.16 42.83 22.77
C PHE A 9 -13.61 42.35 22.97
N ILE A 10 -14.31 42.07 21.88
CA ILE A 10 -15.59 41.37 21.96
C ILE A 10 -15.28 39.93 22.35
N TYR A 11 -15.49 39.60 23.63
CA TYR A 11 -15.37 38.23 24.13
C TYR A 11 -16.54 37.41 23.58
N THR A 12 -16.30 36.64 22.51
CA THR A 12 -17.31 35.72 21.97
C THR A 12 -17.36 34.47 22.85
N PRO A 13 -18.55 34.09 23.38
CA PRO A 13 -18.70 32.89 24.19
C PRO A 13 -18.21 31.66 23.44
N LEU A 14 -17.56 30.74 24.16
CA LEU A 14 -17.14 29.48 23.59
C LEU A 14 -18.37 28.67 23.15
N VAL A 15 -18.44 28.32 21.86
CA VAL A 15 -19.52 27.49 21.33
C VAL A 15 -19.14 26.03 21.56
N HIS A 16 -20.00 25.24 22.22
CA HIS A 16 -19.81 23.80 22.29
C HIS A 16 -20.31 23.13 21.02
N PHE A 17 -19.68 22.02 20.60
CA PHE A 17 -20.07 21.35 19.35
C PHE A 17 -21.54 20.89 19.36
N LYS A 18 -22.07 20.54 20.54
CA LYS A 18 -23.47 20.13 20.72
C LYS A 18 -24.48 21.23 20.33
N ASP A 19 -24.07 22.50 20.33
CA ASP A 19 -24.92 23.63 20.00
C ASP A 19 -24.91 23.96 18.49
N VAL A 20 -24.00 23.34 17.72
CA VAL A 20 -23.88 23.54 16.28
C VAL A 20 -24.93 22.70 15.54
N LYS A 21 -26.04 23.33 15.14
CA LYS A 21 -27.13 22.67 14.40
C LYS A 21 -26.94 22.68 12.88
N SER A 22 -26.17 23.63 12.37
CA SER A 22 -25.93 23.82 10.95
C SER A 22 -24.54 24.39 10.67
N PHE A 23 -24.14 24.42 9.39
CA PHE A 23 -22.91 25.09 8.97
C PHE A 23 -22.90 26.60 9.30
N GLY A 24 -24.08 27.23 9.44
CA GLY A 24 -24.18 28.65 9.82
C GLY A 24 -23.72 28.90 11.26
N ASP A 25 -23.96 27.93 12.13
CA ASP A 25 -23.62 27.96 13.56
C ASP A 25 -22.18 27.51 13.83
N PHE A 26 -21.53 26.92 12.81
CA PHE A 26 -20.17 26.41 12.91
C PHE A 26 -19.15 27.55 12.87
N LYS A 27 -18.37 27.66 13.95
CA LYS A 27 -17.26 28.60 14.09
C LYS A 27 -15.99 27.84 14.41
N ILE A 28 -14.92 28.19 13.70
CA ILE A 28 -13.59 27.67 14.03
C ILE A 28 -12.95 28.63 15.02
N GLN A 29 -13.12 28.33 16.30
CA GLN A 29 -12.60 29.12 17.42
C GLN A 29 -11.49 28.33 18.11
N VAL A 30 -10.31 28.92 18.24
CA VAL A 30 -9.19 28.31 18.96
C VAL A 30 -9.12 28.91 20.37
N ASP A 31 -9.07 28.05 21.38
CA ASP A 31 -9.20 28.42 22.79
C ASP A 31 -8.02 29.22 23.33
N ASN A 32 -8.21 30.54 23.43
CA ASN A 32 -8.10 31.35 24.66
C ASN A 32 -8.33 32.86 24.38
N ASP A 33 -8.27 33.29 23.11
CA ASP A 33 -8.40 34.70 22.72
C ASP A 33 -9.73 35.02 22.01
N GLY A 34 -10.66 34.04 21.93
CA GLY A 34 -11.85 34.16 21.08
C GLY A 34 -11.50 34.26 19.59
N LEU A 35 -10.34 33.73 19.20
CA LEU A 35 -9.81 33.89 17.85
C LEU A 35 -10.61 33.04 16.85
N ILE A 36 -11.45 33.71 16.07
CA ILE A 36 -12.22 33.08 15.00
C ILE A 36 -11.37 33.03 13.72
N LEU A 37 -11.16 31.81 13.19
CA LEU A 37 -10.38 31.56 11.96
C LEU A 37 -11.22 31.57 10.68
N ASP A 38 -12.53 31.77 10.79
CA ASP A 38 -13.49 31.72 9.68
C ASP A 38 -13.08 32.53 8.44
N SER A 39 -12.44 33.70 8.62
CA SER A 39 -12.03 34.58 7.53
C SER A 39 -10.73 34.14 6.84
N GLU A 40 -9.91 33.33 7.51
CA GLU A 40 -8.65 32.82 6.99
C GLU A 40 -8.87 31.57 6.11
N ILE A 41 -10.02 30.91 6.27
CA ILE A 41 -10.34 29.65 5.61
C ILE A 41 -11.44 29.88 4.58
N PRO A 42 -11.19 29.63 3.28
CA PRO A 42 -12.21 29.72 2.25
C PRO A 42 -13.46 28.90 2.60
N LYS A 43 -14.66 29.47 2.36
CA LYS A 43 -15.95 28.89 2.75
C LYS A 43 -16.11 27.42 2.34
N HIS A 44 -15.64 27.04 1.15
CA HIS A 44 -15.73 25.67 0.64
C HIS A 44 -14.86 24.67 1.43
N LEU A 45 -13.67 25.07 1.87
CA LEU A 45 -12.81 24.26 2.73
C LEU A 45 -13.37 24.19 4.14
N ARG A 46 -13.88 25.31 4.65
CA ARG A 46 -14.55 25.35 5.96
C ARG A 46 -15.74 24.37 6.01
N LYS A 47 -16.48 24.22 4.90
CA LYS A 47 -17.57 23.25 4.79
C LYS A 47 -17.05 21.81 4.88
N LYS A 48 -15.96 21.47 4.18
CA LYS A 48 -15.32 20.14 4.31
C LYS A 48 -14.85 19.86 5.74
N TYR A 49 -14.27 20.87 6.39
CA TYR A 49 -13.85 20.74 7.78
C TYR A 49 -15.02 20.54 8.74
N TYR A 50 -16.11 21.26 8.53
CA TYR A 50 -17.36 21.06 9.26
C TYR A 50 -17.88 19.63 9.09
N GLU A 51 -17.90 19.09 7.87
CA GLU A 51 -18.30 17.69 7.59
C GLU A 51 -17.40 16.69 8.33
N LEU A 52 -16.09 16.94 8.42
CA LEU A 52 -15.18 16.13 9.23
C LEU A 52 -15.51 16.20 10.72
N CYS A 53 -15.77 17.40 11.26
CA CYS A 53 -16.17 17.57 12.65
C CYS A 53 -17.49 16.84 12.97
N ILE A 54 -18.48 16.92 12.07
CA ILE A 54 -19.75 16.17 12.19
C ILE A 54 -19.50 14.68 12.25
N SER A 55 -18.62 14.14 11.38
CA SER A 55 -18.33 12.71 11.34
C SER A 55 -17.80 12.16 12.66
N GLN A 56 -17.20 13.03 13.50
CA GLN A 56 -16.68 12.69 14.82
C GLN A 56 -17.53 13.25 15.97
N ASN A 57 -18.63 13.94 15.67
CA ASN A 57 -19.50 14.63 16.61
C ASN A 57 -18.74 15.54 17.60
N LYS A 58 -17.69 16.22 17.14
CA LYS A 58 -16.85 17.11 17.96
C LYS A 58 -16.08 18.11 17.11
N PHE A 59 -15.63 19.20 17.73
CA PHE A 59 -14.62 20.07 17.10
C PHE A 59 -13.28 19.36 17.10
N LEU A 60 -12.70 19.15 15.91
CA LEU A 60 -11.39 18.50 15.82
C LEU A 60 -10.25 19.35 16.40
N HIS A 61 -10.50 20.64 16.59
CA HIS A 61 -9.53 21.63 17.07
C HIS A 61 -9.73 22.05 18.54
N GLU A 62 -10.65 21.41 19.27
CA GLU A 62 -11.01 21.79 20.65
C GLU A 62 -9.81 21.82 21.60
N ASN A 63 -8.87 20.87 21.44
CA ASN A 63 -7.71 20.75 22.33
C ASN A 63 -6.41 21.32 21.73
N LEU A 64 -6.49 22.12 20.64
CA LEU A 64 -5.31 22.74 20.05
C LEU A 64 -4.55 23.55 21.10
N LYS A 65 -3.23 23.36 21.15
CA LYS A 65 -2.35 24.01 22.15
C LYS A 65 -2.52 25.52 22.15
N LYS A 66 -2.61 26.09 23.35
CA LYS A 66 -2.69 27.53 23.57
C LYS A 66 -1.45 28.25 23.05
N GLY A 67 -1.62 29.48 22.55
CA GLY A 67 -0.53 30.31 22.03
C GLY A 67 -0.08 29.96 20.60
N LEU A 68 -0.75 29.04 19.92
CA LEU A 68 -0.49 28.78 18.50
C LEU A 68 -0.85 30.02 17.66
N HIS A 69 0.11 30.44 16.83
CA HIS A 69 -0.11 31.56 15.92
C HIS A 69 -1.27 31.25 14.95
N ARG A 70 -2.13 32.25 14.70
CA ARG A 70 -3.32 32.15 13.83
C ARG A 70 -3.07 31.39 12.52
N LYS A 71 -2.00 31.77 11.82
CA LYS A 71 -1.65 31.17 10.52
C LYS A 71 -1.27 29.70 10.63
N LEU A 72 -0.63 29.31 11.75
CA LEU A 72 -0.27 27.92 12.00
C LEU A 72 -1.52 27.09 12.29
N ALA A 73 -2.43 27.56 13.14
CA ALA A 73 -3.70 26.88 13.40
C ALA A 73 -4.54 26.73 12.11
N THR A 74 -4.58 27.79 11.30
CA THR A 74 -5.21 27.76 9.96
C THR A 74 -4.56 26.71 9.06
N GLY A 75 -3.22 26.69 9.01
CA GLY A 75 -2.47 25.71 8.23
C GLY A 75 -2.74 24.27 8.64
N VAL A 76 -2.76 23.98 9.95
CA VAL A 76 -3.09 22.65 10.50
C VAL A 76 -4.49 22.20 10.07
N ILE A 77 -5.48 23.10 10.12
CA ILE A 77 -6.85 22.79 9.70
C ILE A 77 -6.93 22.53 8.20
N LEU A 78 -6.31 23.39 7.38
CA LEU A 78 -6.28 23.23 5.93
C LEU A 78 -5.61 21.92 5.53
N GLU A 79 -4.48 21.60 6.15
CA GLU A 79 -3.76 20.37 5.84
C GLU A 79 -4.49 19.12 6.34
N THR A 80 -5.22 19.21 7.45
CA THR A 80 -6.12 18.13 7.89
C THR A 80 -7.21 17.85 6.85
N ILE A 81 -7.75 18.87 6.19
CA ILE A 81 -8.74 18.71 5.10
C ILE A 81 -8.07 18.05 3.89
N ASN A 82 -6.89 18.53 3.49
CA ASN A 82 -6.15 17.99 2.35
C ASN A 82 -5.84 16.50 2.54
N ILE A 83 -5.31 16.13 3.70
CA ILE A 83 -5.01 14.74 4.04
C ILE A 83 -6.28 13.89 4.07
N ALA A 84 -7.38 14.38 4.64
CA ALA A 84 -8.65 13.65 4.65
C ALA A 84 -9.19 13.39 3.23
N ASP A 85 -9.08 14.36 2.33
CA ASP A 85 -9.45 14.20 0.92
C ASP A 85 -8.50 13.22 0.21
N ALA A 86 -7.20 13.29 0.47
CA ALA A 86 -6.20 12.38 -0.08
C ALA A 86 -6.45 10.92 0.37
N ILE A 87 -6.73 10.69 1.65
CA ILE A 87 -7.11 9.37 2.20
C ILE A 87 -8.39 8.86 1.51
N ARG A 88 -9.36 9.72 1.25
CA ARG A 88 -10.62 9.34 0.57
C ARG A 88 -10.40 9.01 -0.91
N ALA A 89 -9.46 9.68 -1.57
CA ALA A 89 -9.10 9.46 -2.96
C ALA A 89 -8.02 8.37 -3.17
N ALA A 90 -7.47 7.83 -2.08
CA ALA A 90 -6.43 6.80 -2.12
C ALA A 90 -6.90 5.57 -2.89
N LYS A 91 -6.01 5.03 -3.72
CA LYS A 91 -6.21 3.83 -4.55
C LYS A 91 -5.23 2.75 -4.10
N PRO A 92 -5.44 1.48 -4.49
CA PRO A 92 -4.46 0.42 -4.23
C PRO A 92 -3.06 0.72 -4.80
N SER A 93 -2.97 1.58 -5.82
CA SER A 93 -1.72 2.04 -6.42
C SER A 93 -1.12 3.28 -5.75
N THR A 94 -1.78 3.88 -4.75
CA THR A 94 -1.22 5.00 -4.00
C THR A 94 0.05 4.54 -3.29
N ALA A 95 1.12 5.34 -3.34
CA ALA A 95 2.38 4.96 -2.75
C ALA A 95 2.25 4.80 -1.23
N LEU A 96 2.78 3.70 -0.68
CA LEU A 96 2.81 3.47 0.77
C LEU A 96 3.50 4.63 1.50
N SER A 97 4.53 5.21 0.88
CA SER A 97 5.24 6.39 1.39
C SER A 97 4.34 7.61 1.58
N ASP A 98 3.35 7.82 0.71
CA ASP A 98 2.45 8.98 0.83
C ASP A 98 1.54 8.80 2.05
N LEU A 99 0.97 7.61 2.23
CA LEU A 99 0.15 7.27 3.40
C LEU A 99 0.95 7.35 4.70
N GLU A 100 2.20 6.87 4.72
CA GLU A 100 3.10 6.99 5.87
C GLU A 100 3.43 8.46 6.18
N SER A 101 3.65 9.29 5.15
CA SER A 101 3.90 10.73 5.34
C SER A 101 2.67 11.48 5.88
N TYR A 102 1.48 11.06 5.47
CA TYR A 102 0.22 11.59 6.00
C TYR A 102 0.02 11.19 7.46
N ASP A 103 0.33 9.94 7.85
CA ASP A 103 0.23 9.52 9.25
C ASP A 103 1.21 10.31 10.13
N ALA A 104 2.46 10.49 9.69
CA ALA A 104 3.45 11.29 10.41
C ALA A 104 2.98 12.75 10.62
N THR A 105 2.39 13.34 9.58
CA THR A 105 1.84 14.71 9.65
C THR A 105 0.64 14.77 10.61
N LEU A 106 -0.28 13.82 10.54
CA LEU A 106 -1.42 13.73 11.45
C LEU A 106 -0.99 13.45 12.90
N LYS A 107 0.08 12.69 13.10
CA LYS A 107 0.68 12.47 14.42
C LYS A 107 1.16 13.79 15.01
N ALA A 108 1.88 14.59 14.24
CA ALA A 108 2.30 15.92 14.68
C ALA A 108 1.10 16.83 15.00
N PHE A 109 0.01 16.77 14.23
CA PHE A 109 -1.22 17.52 14.51
C PHE A 109 -1.91 17.03 15.78
N GLU A 110 -1.94 15.71 16.02
CA GLU A 110 -2.44 15.12 17.26
C GLU A 110 -1.62 15.59 18.46
N ASP A 111 -0.29 15.66 18.33
CA ASP A 111 0.60 16.18 19.37
C ASP A 111 0.43 17.70 19.60
N LEU A 112 -0.12 18.43 18.62
CA LEU A 112 -0.58 19.81 18.76
C LEU A 112 -1.98 19.92 19.38
N GLY A 113 -2.67 18.81 19.61
CA GLY A 113 -3.98 18.75 20.24
C GLY A 113 -5.17 18.56 19.28
N MET A 114 -4.91 18.27 18.00
CA MET A 114 -5.98 17.94 17.05
C MET A 114 -6.55 16.55 17.32
N ALA A 115 -7.86 16.41 17.25
CA ALA A 115 -8.54 15.13 17.41
C ALA A 115 -8.60 14.33 16.09
N VAL A 116 -7.43 13.99 15.53
CA VAL A 116 -7.29 13.36 14.19
C VAL A 116 -6.98 11.86 14.20
N GLY A 117 -6.97 11.21 15.37
CA GLY A 117 -6.67 9.78 15.49
C GLY A 117 -7.56 8.86 14.63
N PHE A 118 -8.77 9.27 14.28
CA PHE A 118 -9.65 8.52 13.38
C PHE A 118 -9.13 8.47 11.93
N LEU A 119 -8.44 9.52 11.45
CA LEU A 119 -7.80 9.53 10.14
C LEU A 119 -6.57 8.62 10.13
N ARG A 120 -5.80 8.63 11.23
CA ARG A 120 -4.64 7.75 11.44
C ARG A 120 -5.04 6.28 11.44
N ALA A 121 -6.05 5.92 12.22
CA ALA A 121 -6.61 4.56 12.22
C ALA A 121 -7.12 4.11 10.83
N ARG A 122 -7.62 5.05 10.01
CA ARG A 122 -8.01 4.76 8.63
C ARG A 122 -6.79 4.52 7.73
N ILE A 123 -5.71 5.28 7.91
CA ILE A 123 -4.43 5.05 7.22
C ILE A 123 -3.87 3.67 7.60
N ASP A 124 -3.84 3.31 8.88
CA ASP A 124 -3.34 2.01 9.35
C ASP A 124 -4.08 0.86 8.66
N LYS A 125 -5.42 0.96 8.55
CA LYS A 125 -6.23 0.00 7.82
C LYS A 125 -5.93 -0.03 6.33
N LEU A 126 -5.66 1.12 5.71
CA LEU A 126 -5.25 1.16 4.30
C LEU A 126 -3.87 0.53 4.08
N LEU A 127 -2.94 0.70 5.03
CA LEU A 127 -1.59 0.12 4.97
C LEU A 127 -1.57 -1.40 5.26
N SER A 128 -2.60 -1.96 5.88
CA SER A 128 -2.68 -3.41 6.12
C SER A 128 -3.02 -4.21 4.85
N PHE A 129 -3.83 -3.66 3.93
CA PHE A 129 -4.26 -4.37 2.70
C PHE A 129 -3.11 -4.71 1.72
N PRO A 130 -2.15 -3.80 1.42
CA PRO A 130 -1.04 -4.11 0.53
C PRO A 130 -0.10 -5.18 1.10
N ARG A 131 0.12 -5.20 2.42
CA ARG A 131 1.05 -6.18 3.04
C ARG A 131 0.54 -7.61 2.92
N GLU A 132 -0.76 -7.82 3.06
CA GLU A 132 -1.39 -9.14 2.90
C GLU A 132 -1.40 -9.59 1.44
N SER A 133 -1.69 -8.69 0.50
CA SER A 133 -1.75 -9.05 -0.93
C SER A 133 -0.38 -9.21 -1.58
N ILE A 134 0.61 -8.37 -1.24
CA ILE A 134 1.97 -8.45 -1.78
C ILE A 134 2.65 -9.74 -1.33
N SER A 135 2.53 -10.11 -0.04
CA SER A 135 3.13 -11.34 0.47
C SER A 135 2.56 -12.60 -0.19
N VAL A 136 1.26 -12.64 -0.45
CA VAL A 136 0.62 -13.75 -1.18
C VAL A 136 1.10 -13.80 -2.63
N ILE A 137 1.17 -12.66 -3.32
CA ILE A 137 1.66 -12.60 -4.72
C ILE A 137 3.12 -13.04 -4.80
N GLU A 138 3.97 -12.60 -3.88
CA GLU A 138 5.38 -12.97 -3.82
C GLU A 138 5.56 -14.45 -3.52
N SER A 139 4.80 -15.01 -2.58
CA SER A 139 4.74 -16.45 -2.34
C SER A 139 4.37 -17.23 -3.60
N LYS A 140 3.36 -16.76 -4.35
CA LYS A 140 2.91 -17.42 -5.58
C LYS A 140 3.92 -17.32 -6.72
N ARG A 141 4.69 -16.22 -6.81
CA ARG A 141 5.81 -16.10 -7.75
C ARG A 141 6.93 -17.09 -7.41
N ASN A 142 7.30 -17.19 -6.14
CA ASN A 142 8.31 -18.14 -5.69
C ASN A 142 7.89 -19.60 -5.94
N GLU A 143 6.61 -19.93 -5.70
CA GLU A 143 6.05 -21.26 -6.05
C GLU A 143 6.14 -21.54 -7.56
N LEU A 144 5.85 -20.54 -8.40
CA LEU A 144 5.95 -20.66 -9.85
C LEU A 144 7.40 -20.88 -10.29
N ASP A 145 8.34 -20.07 -9.81
CA ASP A 145 9.76 -20.17 -10.15
C ASP A 145 10.33 -21.56 -9.74
N ALA A 146 9.97 -22.05 -8.56
CA ALA A 146 10.36 -23.37 -8.08
C ALA A 146 9.81 -24.50 -8.98
N ALA A 147 8.54 -24.39 -9.40
CA ALA A 147 7.93 -25.36 -10.31
C ALA A 147 8.57 -25.33 -11.71
N GLU A 148 8.94 -24.15 -12.22
CA GLU A 148 9.63 -24.01 -13.49
C GLU A 148 11.04 -24.63 -13.46
N ASP A 149 11.77 -24.44 -12.37
CA ASP A 149 13.09 -25.03 -12.16
C ASP A 149 13.01 -26.56 -12.05
N GLU A 150 12.02 -27.10 -11.33
CA GLU A 150 11.78 -28.54 -11.26
C GLU A 150 11.42 -29.11 -12.64
N MET A 151 10.55 -28.44 -13.40
CA MET A 151 10.22 -28.84 -14.77
C MET A 151 11.46 -28.87 -15.66
N ARG A 152 12.33 -27.86 -15.54
CA ARG A 152 13.59 -27.78 -16.29
C ARG A 152 14.52 -28.94 -15.92
N TYR A 153 14.66 -29.25 -14.64
CA TYR A 153 15.44 -30.39 -14.14
C TYR A 153 14.92 -31.73 -14.67
N LEU A 154 13.62 -32.00 -14.53
CA LEU A 154 12.99 -33.24 -14.99
C LEU A 154 13.12 -33.41 -16.50
N LYS A 155 12.96 -32.33 -17.27
CA LYS A 155 13.13 -32.34 -18.73
C LYS A 155 14.57 -32.68 -19.13
N ALA A 156 15.57 -32.14 -18.44
CA ALA A 156 16.97 -32.47 -18.67
C ALA A 156 17.28 -33.94 -18.34
N LYS A 157 16.78 -34.44 -17.20
CA LYS A 157 16.95 -35.83 -16.78
C LYS A 157 16.31 -36.81 -17.76
N LEU A 158 15.10 -36.51 -18.24
CA LEU A 158 14.41 -37.30 -19.25
C LEU A 158 15.18 -37.34 -20.57
N LYS A 159 15.73 -36.19 -21.00
CA LYS A 159 16.55 -36.12 -22.23
C LYS A 159 17.80 -36.99 -22.10
N CYS A 160 18.51 -36.90 -20.98
CA CYS A 160 19.70 -37.72 -20.71
C CYS A 160 19.36 -39.22 -20.71
N PHE A 161 18.30 -39.61 -19.99
CA PHE A 161 17.84 -41.00 -19.95
C PHE A 161 17.51 -41.55 -21.34
N LYS A 162 16.80 -40.76 -22.18
CA LYS A 162 16.49 -41.16 -23.56
C LYS A 162 17.75 -41.38 -24.40
N MET A 163 18.75 -40.50 -24.26
CA MET A 163 20.02 -40.61 -25.00
C MET A 163 20.77 -41.89 -24.62
N LEU A 164 20.90 -42.18 -23.32
CA LEU A 164 21.53 -43.40 -22.81
C LEU A 164 20.83 -44.66 -23.31
N MET A 165 19.51 -44.68 -23.34
CA MET A 165 18.73 -45.81 -23.85
C MET A 165 18.95 -46.02 -25.35
N ILE A 166 19.03 -44.93 -26.14
CA ILE A 166 19.30 -45.01 -27.58
C ILE A 166 20.71 -45.57 -27.82
N GLU A 167 21.72 -45.05 -27.12
CA GLU A 167 23.11 -45.54 -27.25
C GLU A 167 23.23 -47.02 -26.90
N LYS A 168 22.56 -47.46 -25.83
CA LYS A 168 22.52 -48.87 -25.45
C LYS A 168 21.91 -49.74 -26.55
N LEU A 169 20.75 -49.35 -27.09
CA LEU A 169 20.07 -50.11 -28.13
C LEU A 169 20.89 -50.17 -29.42
N ILE A 170 21.56 -49.07 -29.81
CA ILE A 170 22.48 -49.06 -30.95
C ILE A 170 23.61 -50.07 -30.73
N GLY A 171 24.22 -50.08 -29.55
CA GLY A 171 25.27 -51.04 -29.22
C GLY A 171 24.80 -52.50 -29.27
N GLU A 172 23.60 -52.78 -28.77
CA GLU A 172 22.99 -54.11 -28.84
C GLU A 172 22.72 -54.54 -30.30
N ILE A 173 22.19 -53.64 -31.14
CA ILE A 173 21.95 -53.90 -32.57
C ILE A 173 23.27 -54.19 -33.30
N CYS A 174 24.27 -53.33 -33.15
CA CYS A 174 25.57 -53.53 -33.82
C CYS A 174 26.24 -54.85 -33.39
N GLY A 175 26.12 -55.22 -32.11
CA GLY A 175 26.62 -56.50 -31.62
C GLY A 175 25.89 -57.72 -32.23
N LEU A 176 24.59 -57.59 -32.52
CA LEU A 176 23.82 -58.64 -33.21
C LEU A 176 24.17 -58.73 -34.69
N GLU A 177 24.40 -57.59 -35.36
CA GLU A 177 24.82 -57.55 -36.77
C GLU A 177 26.18 -58.24 -36.98
N VAL A 178 27.17 -57.99 -36.11
CA VAL A 178 28.47 -58.68 -36.17
C VAL A 178 28.33 -60.19 -36.03
N LYS A 179 27.55 -60.66 -35.04
CA LYS A 179 27.28 -62.09 -34.85
C LYS A 179 26.57 -62.71 -36.05
N TYR A 180 25.66 -61.97 -36.68
CA TYR A 180 24.97 -62.44 -37.88
C TYR A 180 25.94 -62.65 -39.05
N GLU A 181 26.86 -61.70 -39.28
CA GLU A 181 27.88 -61.82 -40.33
C GLU A 181 28.83 -63.00 -40.08
N GLU A 182 29.27 -63.19 -38.82
CA GLU A 182 30.08 -64.35 -38.42
C GLU A 182 29.33 -65.67 -38.72
N HIS A 183 28.07 -65.78 -38.30
CA HIS A 183 27.25 -66.96 -38.59
C HIS A 183 27.02 -67.17 -40.10
N SER A 184 26.82 -66.09 -40.86
CA SER A 184 26.65 -66.13 -42.32
C SER A 184 27.89 -66.66 -43.02
N ALA A 185 29.09 -66.23 -42.58
CA ALA A 185 30.36 -66.74 -43.08
C ALA A 185 30.53 -68.23 -42.78
N VAL A 186 30.25 -68.66 -41.53
CA VAL A 186 30.27 -70.08 -41.15
C VAL A 186 29.29 -70.90 -41.98
N PHE A 187 28.06 -70.40 -42.16
CA PHE A 187 27.04 -71.06 -42.97
C PHE A 187 27.50 -71.27 -44.41
N LYS A 188 28.06 -70.24 -45.06
CA LYS A 188 28.59 -70.33 -46.43
C LYS A 188 29.72 -71.35 -46.54
N ASN A 189 30.62 -71.40 -45.55
CA ASN A 189 31.71 -72.37 -45.53
C ASN A 189 31.19 -73.82 -45.43
N VAL A 190 30.22 -74.07 -44.55
CA VAL A 190 29.59 -75.39 -44.39
C VAL A 190 28.82 -75.78 -45.65
N ALA A 191 28.04 -74.86 -46.22
CA ALA A 191 27.23 -75.12 -47.42
C ALA A 191 28.08 -75.38 -48.68
N GLY A 192 29.31 -74.85 -48.76
CA GLY A 192 30.22 -75.03 -49.88
C GLY A 192 31.19 -76.21 -49.76
N ALA A 193 31.11 -77.02 -48.70
CA ALA A 193 32.01 -78.15 -48.50
C ALA A 193 31.72 -79.32 -49.47
N PRO A 194 32.73 -80.12 -49.88
CA PRO A 194 32.51 -81.33 -50.67
C PRO A 194 31.66 -82.35 -49.92
N TRP A 195 30.88 -83.15 -50.65
CA TRP A 195 30.05 -84.23 -50.10
C TRP A 195 30.87 -85.39 -49.53
#